data_AF-A0A7X9FB61-F1
#
_entry.id   AF-A0A7X9FB61-F1
#
_cell.length_a   1.000
_cell.length_b   1.000
_cell.length_c   1.000
_cell.angle_alpha   90.00
_cell.angle_beta   90.00
_cell.angle_gamma   90.00
#
_symmetry.space_group_name_H-M   'P 1'
#
loop_
_entity.id
_entity.type
_entity.pdbx_description
1 polymer ?
#
loop_
_entity_poly.entity_id
_entity_poly.type
_entity_poly.pdbx_seq_one_letter_code
_entity_poly.pdbx_strand_id
1 'polypeptide(L)' 'TETSCAVTAAAHLSPLADWCDLDGNLLISNDLFDGMKIADGKVTLPENRSGLGVVLLQNA' A
#
# COMPACT_ATOMS: atom_id res chain seq x y z
N THR A 1 7.50 3.59 9.97
CA THR A 1 7.71 3.92 8.55
C THR A 1 8.14 2.66 7.84
N GLU A 2 7.45 2.27 6.77
CA GLU A 2 7.56 0.94 6.14
C GLU A 2 7.39 1.07 4.61
N THR A 3 7.68 0.00 3.85
CA THR A 3 7.51 -0.01 2.39
C THR A 3 6.05 -0.27 1.97
N SER A 4 5.73 -0.04 0.69
CA SER A 4 4.42 -0.38 0.14
C SER A 4 4.06 -1.86 0.29
N CYS A 5 5.03 -2.77 0.50
CA CYS A 5 4.75 -4.18 0.76
C CYS A 5 3.88 -4.37 2.01
N ALA A 6 4.33 -3.88 3.16
CA ALA A 6 3.62 -4.03 4.42
C ALA A 6 2.35 -3.15 4.47
N VAL A 7 2.44 -1.91 3.96
CA VAL A 7 1.30 -0.99 3.95
C VAL A 7 0.16 -1.53 3.07
N THR A 8 0.46 -2.11 1.91
CA THR A 8 -0.57 -2.74 1.06
C THR A 8 -1.14 -3.99 1.72
N ALA A 9 -0.31 -4.81 2.38
CA ALA A 9 -0.80 -5.97 3.13
C ALA A 9 -1.81 -5.56 4.21
N ALA A 10 -1.53 -4.51 4.97
CA ALA A 10 -2.45 -3.96 5.96
C ALA A 10 -3.70 -3.35 5.30
N ALA A 11 -3.58 -2.70 4.13
CA ALA A 11 -4.69 -2.11 3.40
C ALA A 11 -5.79 -3.11 3.02
N HIS A 12 -5.48 -4.40 2.83
CA HIS A 12 -6.50 -5.45 2.63
C HIS A 12 -7.46 -5.60 3.80
N LEU A 13 -7.02 -5.26 5.01
CA LEU A 13 -7.83 -5.34 6.22
C LEU A 13 -8.55 -4.00 6.53
N SER A 14 -8.22 -2.92 5.81
CA SER A 14 -8.80 -1.59 6.05
C SER A 14 -10.34 -1.53 5.98
N PRO A 15 -11.05 -2.33 5.16
CA PRO A 15 -12.52 -2.33 5.17
C PRO A 15 -13.15 -2.85 6.47
N LEU A 16 -12.36 -3.52 7.33
CA LEU A 16 -12.81 -4.05 8.62
C LEU A 16 -12.51 -3.10 9.79
N ALA A 17 -11.82 -2.00 9.54
CA ALA A 17 -11.44 -1.03 10.57
C ALA A 17 -12.29 0.24 10.46
N ASP A 18 -12.63 0.85 11.60
CA ASP A 18 -13.29 2.15 11.62
C ASP A 18 -12.35 3.28 11.16
N TRP A 19 -11.06 3.13 11.47
CA TRP A 19 -10.01 4.10 11.19
C TRP A 19 -8.74 3.37 10.77
N CYS A 20 -7.98 3.96 9.85
CA CYS A 20 -6.69 3.42 9.44
C CYS A 20 -5.67 4.55 9.23
N ASP A 21 -4.46 4.33 9.72
CA ASP A 21 -3.30 5.20 9.52
C ASP A 21 -2.28 4.41 8.68
N LEU A 22 -2.46 4.48 7.35
CA LEU A 22 -1.73 3.66 6.37
C LEU A 22 -0.95 4.55 5.39
N ASP A 23 -0.15 5.47 5.93
CA ASP A 23 0.66 6.43 5.17
C ASP A 23 2.18 6.14 5.25
N GLY A 24 2.59 5.04 5.90
CA GLY A 24 3.98 4.75 6.19
C GLY A 24 4.90 4.70 4.97
N ASN A 25 4.40 4.28 3.81
CA ASN A 25 5.15 4.26 2.55
C ASN A 25 5.30 5.66 1.91
N LEU A 26 4.42 6.60 2.24
CA LEU A 26 4.50 8.00 1.77
C LEU A 26 5.61 8.78 2.49
N LEU A 27 6.07 8.28 3.63
CA LEU A 27 7.06 8.91 4.50
C LEU A 27 8.51 8.42 4.24
N ILE A 28 8.72 7.54 3.25
CA ILE A 28 10.05 7.06 2.86
C ILE A 28 10.37 7.44 1.41
N SER A 29 11.66 7.63 1.09
CA SER A 29 12.12 7.98 -0.26
C SER A 29 12.69 6.79 -1.04
N ASN A 30 12.68 5.59 -0.45
CA ASN A 30 13.32 4.38 -0.97
C ASN A 30 12.35 3.19 -1.00
N ASP A 31 11.08 3.45 -1.31
CA ASP A 31 10.09 2.39 -1.47
C ASP A 31 10.38 1.56 -2.72
N LEU A 32 10.49 0.24 -2.54
CA LEU A 32 10.85 -0.71 -3.60
C LEU A 32 9.63 -1.37 -4.26
N PHE A 33 8.44 -1.11 -3.73
CA PHE A 33 7.22 -1.76 -4.18
C PHE A 33 6.21 -0.73 -4.68
N ASP A 34 5.49 -1.08 -5.74
CA ASP A 34 4.27 -0.38 -6.12
C ASP A 34 3.04 -1.17 -5.65
N GLY A 35 2.22 -0.56 -4.80
CA GLY A 35 1.11 -1.20 -4.11
C GLY A 35 -0.11 -0.28 -3.96
N MET A 36 -0.72 -0.28 -2.78
CA MET A 36 -1.86 0.57 -2.45
C MET A 36 -1.55 2.05 -2.71
N LYS A 37 -2.61 2.83 -2.99
CA LYS A 37 -2.54 4.28 -3.18
C LYS A 37 -3.57 4.98 -2.31
N ILE A 38 -3.33 6.26 -2.02
CA ILE A 38 -4.36 7.15 -1.50
C ILE A 38 -4.98 7.88 -2.70
N ALA A 39 -6.23 7.56 -3.03
CA ALA A 39 -7.01 8.23 -4.06
C ALA A 39 -8.20 8.93 -3.40
N ASP A 40 -8.32 10.24 -3.61
CA ASP A 40 -9.37 11.08 -2.99
C ASP A 40 -9.49 10.90 -1.46
N GLY A 41 -8.32 10.79 -0.79
CA GLY A 41 -8.24 10.59 0.66
C GLY A 41 -8.59 9.18 1.14
N LYS A 42 -8.79 8.22 0.24
CA LYS A 42 -9.10 6.82 0.57
C LYS A 42 -7.96 5.87 0.20
N VAL A 43 -7.71 4.92 1.10
CA VAL A 43 -6.90 3.73 0.79
C VAL A 43 -7.56 2.95 -0.34
N THR A 44 -6.82 2.76 -1.43
CA THR A 44 -7.28 2.08 -2.64
C THR A 44 -6.32 0.97 -3.02
N LEU A 45 -6.84 -0.25 -3.13
CA LEU A 45 -6.08 -1.43 -3.53
C LEU A 45 -6.02 -1.54 -5.06
N PRO A 46 -4.91 -2.04 -5.64
CA PRO A 46 -4.86 -2.34 -7.07
C PRO A 46 -5.83 -3.46 -7.45
N GLU A 47 -6.71 -3.21 -8.42
CA GLU A 47 -7.80 -4.14 -8.79
C GLU A 47 -7.35 -5.37 -9.59
N ASN A 48 -6.25 -5.26 -10.34
CA ASN A 48 -5.78 -6.28 -11.29
C ASN A 48 -4.49 -6.97 -10.85
N ARG A 49 -4.28 -7.16 -9.54
CA ARG A 49 -3.08 -7.78 -8.98
C ARG A 49 -3.44 -8.83 -7.92
N SER A 50 -2.98 -10.06 -8.11
CA SER A 50 -3.20 -11.17 -7.17
C SER A 50 -2.34 -11.05 -5.91
N GLY A 51 -2.71 -11.80 -4.87
CA GLY A 51 -1.96 -11.85 -3.61
C GLY A 51 -2.08 -10.53 -2.84
N LEU A 52 -0.96 -10.00 -2.35
CA LEU A 52 -0.94 -8.73 -1.62
C LEU A 52 -1.24 -7.52 -2.51
N GLY A 53 -1.26 -7.66 -3.85
CA GLY A 53 -1.51 -6.53 -4.75
C GLY A 53 -0.30 -5.62 -4.97
N VAL A 54 0.92 -6.09 -4.68
CA VAL A 54 2.16 -5.33 -4.89
C VAL A 54 2.99 -5.88 -6.05
N VAL A 55 3.78 -5.01 -6.68
CA VAL A 55 4.82 -5.39 -7.65
C VAL A 55 6.17 -4.82 -7.22
N LEU A 56 7.24 -5.59 -7.41
CA LEU A 56 8.60 -5.10 -7.22
C LEU A 56 8.97 -4.17 -8.38
N LEU A 57 9.51 -3.00 -8.09
CA LEU A 57 9.97 -2.06 -9.12
C LEU A 57 11.26 -2.59 -9.76
N GLN A 58 11.37 -2.53 -11.10
CA GLN A 58 12.46 -3.16 -11.86
C GLN A 58 13.86 -2.55 -11.63
N ASN A 59 13.94 -1.45 -10.88
CA ASN A 59 15.19 -0.79 -10.50
C ASN A 59 15.39 -0.74 -8.97
N ALA A 60 14.69 -1.62 -8.23
CA ALA A 60 14.85 -1.80 -6.80
C ALA A 60 16.22 -2.41 -6.44
#